data_AF-A0A9E3E952-F1
#
_entry.id   AF-A0A9E3E952-F1
#
_cell.length_a   1.000
_cell.length_b   1.000
_cell.length_c   1.000
_cell.angle_alpha   90.00
_cell.angle_beta   90.00
_cell.angle_gamma   90.00
#
_symmetry.space_group_name_H-M   'P 1'
#
loop_
_entity.id
_entity.type
_entity.pdbx_description
1 polymer ?
#
loop_
_entity_poly.entity_id
_entity_poly.type
_entity_poly.pdbx_seq_one_letter_code
_entity_poly.pdbx_strand_id
1 'polypeptide(L)' 'MAQEVDLERMRRLMAQGAQIIDVLPAREYGEDHLPGAINLPLGRMEAEAARILDPDRPIVVYCADSG' A
#
# COMPACT_ATOMS: atom_id res chain seq x y z
N MET A 1 3.48 -11.58 10.18
CA MET A 1 2.01 -11.68 10.19
C MET A 1 1.45 -10.31 9.88
N ALA A 2 0.44 -10.22 9.01
CA ALA A 2 -0.27 -8.96 8.75
C ALA A 2 -1.15 -8.59 9.95
N GLN A 3 -1.38 -7.30 10.15
CA GLN A 3 -2.29 -6.75 11.15
C GLN A 3 -3.26 -5.81 10.44
N GLU A 4 -4.53 -5.83 10.84
CA GLU A 4 -5.47 -4.80 10.40
C GLU A 4 -5.07 -3.45 10.98
N VAL A 5 -5.25 -2.40 10.18
CA VAL A 5 -4.83 -1.04 10.51
C VAL A 5 -6.01 -0.11 10.28
N ASP A 6 -6.46 0.55 11.34
CA ASP A 6 -7.46 1.62 11.23
C ASP A 6 -6.86 2.92 10.67
N LEU A 7 -7.72 3.89 10.35
CA LEU A 7 -7.31 5.18 9.78
C LEU A 7 -6.35 5.97 10.69
N GLU A 8 -6.51 5.89 12.00
CA GLU A 8 -5.67 6.62 12.96
C GLU A 8 -4.25 6.04 13.00
N ARG A 9 -4.16 4.71 13.07
CA ARG A 9 -2.93 3.94 12.99
C ARG A 9 -2.26 4.15 11.64
N MET A 10 -3.00 4.14 10.54
CA MET A 10 -2.46 4.43 9.20
C MET A 10 -1.79 5.81 9.15
N ARG A 11 -2.47 6.86 9.63
CA ARG A 11 -1.93 8.23 9.66
C ARG A 11 -0.63 8.33 10.48
N ARG A 12 -0.56 7.63 11.63
CA ARG A 12 0.67 7.57 12.43
C ARG A 12 1.82 6.90 11.68
N LEU A 13 1.54 5.77 11.02
CA LEU A 13 2.53 5.05 10.23
C LEU A 13 3.02 5.89 9.05
N MET A 14 2.12 6.59 8.36
CA MET A 14 2.48 7.55 7.31
C MET A 14 3.43 8.64 7.83
N ALA A 15 3.13 9.23 8.99
CA ALA A 15 3.99 10.22 9.62
C ALA A 15 5.37 9.67 10.04
N GLN A 16 5.49 8.36 10.20
CA GLN A 16 6.75 7.65 10.50
C GLN A 16 7.48 7.16 9.25
N GLY A 17 7.02 7.54 8.05
CA GLY A 17 7.67 7.19 6.78
C GLY A 17 7.30 5.81 6.24
N ALA A 18 6.12 5.29 6.60
CA ALA A 18 5.59 4.06 6.03
C ALA A 18 5.48 4.13 4.50
N GLN A 19 5.68 2.98 3.86
CA GLN A 19 5.42 2.76 2.44
C GLN A 19 3.95 2.40 2.27
N ILE A 20 3.21 3.25 1.56
CA ILE A 20 1.78 3.07 1.34
C ILE A 20 1.59 2.38 -0.01
N ILE A 21 1.00 1.19 0.00
CA ILE A 21 0.91 0.31 -1.17
C ILE A 21 -0.53 0.16 -1.58
N ASP A 22 -0.83 0.58 -2.80
CA ASP A 22 -2.13 0.37 -3.44
C ASP A 22 -2.05 -0.87 -4.32
N VAL A 23 -2.88 -1.87 -4.03
CA VAL A 23 -2.90 -3.16 -4.76
C VAL A 23 -3.94 -3.23 -5.87
N LEU A 24 -4.64 -2.12 -6.16
CA LEU A 24 -5.59 -2.03 -7.26
C LEU A 24 -4.89 -2.08 -8.63
N PRO A 25 -5.61 -2.45 -9.71
CA PRO A 25 -5.13 -2.31 -11.07
C PRO A 25 -4.63 -0.90 -11.37
N ALA A 26 -3.58 -0.79 -12.18
CA ALA A 26 -2.95 0.49 -12.53
C ALA A 26 -3.92 1.54 -13.11
N ARG A 27 -5.00 1.08 -13.77
CA ARG A 27 -6.06 1.96 -14.24
C ARG A 27 -6.78 2.65 -13.08
N GLU A 28 -7.22 1.89 -12.09
CA GLU A 28 -7.96 2.42 -10.92
C GLU A 28 -7.08 3.33 -10.07
N TYR A 29 -5.83 2.91 -9.83
CA TYR A 29 -4.82 3.78 -9.20
C TYR A 29 -4.63 5.09 -9.97
N GLY A 30 -4.64 5.06 -11.30
CA GLY A 30 -4.53 6.26 -12.13
C GLY A 30 -5.77 7.18 -12.07
N GLU A 31 -6.93 6.66 -11.68
CA GLU A 31 -8.16 7.43 -11.49
C GLU A 31 -8.16 8.15 -10.14
N ASP A 32 -7.84 7.45 -9.04
CA ASP A 32 -7.62 8.04 -7.72
C ASP A 32 -6.74 7.13 -6.83
N HIS A 33 -5.91 7.73 -5.98
CA HIS A 33 -5.06 7.01 -5.03
C HIS A 33 -4.56 7.94 -3.91
N LEU A 34 -4.11 7.35 -2.79
CA LEU A 34 -3.50 8.12 -1.71
C LEU A 34 -2.19 8.79 -2.18
N PRO A 35 -1.98 10.09 -1.90
CA PRO A 35 -0.76 10.78 -2.28
C PRO A 35 0.50 10.06 -1.81
N GLY A 36 1.42 9.79 -2.74
CA GLY A 36 2.68 9.10 -2.46
C GLY A 36 2.56 7.57 -2.33
N ALA A 37 1.38 7.00 -2.56
CA ALA A 37 1.21 5.55 -2.63
C ALA A 37 1.96 4.96 -3.82
N ILE A 38 2.52 3.77 -3.65
CA ILE A 38 3.13 2.97 -4.70
C ILE A 38 2.07 2.01 -5.23
N ASN A 39 1.79 2.04 -6.53
CA ASN A 39 0.94 1.03 -7.16
C ASN A 39 1.71 -0.28 -7.29
N LEU A 40 1.25 -1.33 -6.61
CA LEU A 40 1.77 -2.68 -6.73
C LEU A 40 0.58 -3.65 -6.83
N PRO A 41 0.03 -3.86 -8.05
CA PRO A 41 -1.17 -4.66 -8.24
C PRO A 41 -1.03 -6.05 -7.60
N LEU A 42 -2.11 -6.52 -6.95
CA LEU A 42 -2.10 -7.76 -6.15
C LEU A 42 -1.47 -8.96 -6.89
N GLY A 43 -1.84 -9.15 -8.18
CA GLY A 43 -1.34 -10.24 -9.01
C GLY A 43 0.15 -10.16 -9.39
N ARG A 44 0.84 -9.06 -9.09
CA ARG A 44 2.28 -8.86 -9.31
C ARG A 44 3.08 -8.74 -8.03
N MET A 45 2.40 -8.63 -6.89
CA MET A 45 3.02 -8.32 -5.60
C MET A 45 4.07 -9.36 -5.20
N GLU A 46 3.78 -10.66 -5.36
CA GLU A 46 4.74 -11.73 -5.02
C GLU A 46 6.06 -11.63 -5.81
N ALA A 47 5.98 -11.24 -7.08
CA ALA A 47 7.15 -11.18 -7.96
C ALA A 47 7.95 -9.87 -7.79
N GLU A 48 7.29 -8.77 -7.41
CA GLU A 48 7.88 -7.44 -7.48
C GLU A 48 8.12 -6.78 -6.10
N ALA A 49 7.42 -7.20 -5.04
CA ALA A 49 7.48 -6.54 -3.72
C ALA A 49 8.90 -6.46 -3.17
N ALA A 50 9.65 -7.57 -3.19
CA ALA A 50 11.02 -7.60 -2.64
C ALA A 50 12.01 -6.70 -3.39
N ARG A 51 11.70 -6.32 -4.63
CA ARG A 51 12.53 -5.43 -5.45
C ARG A 51 12.18 -3.95 -5.24
N ILE A 52 10.92 -3.68 -4.90
CA ILE A 52 10.37 -2.32 -4.82
C ILE A 52 10.36 -1.82 -3.37
N LEU A 53 10.05 -2.70 -2.42
CA LEU A 53 9.80 -2.34 -1.03
C LEU A 53 11.05 -2.49 -0.18
N ASP A 54 11.25 -1.50 0.68
CA ASP A 54 12.25 -1.56 1.75
C ASP A 54 11.69 -2.35 2.95
N PRO A 55 12.24 -3.52 3.31
CA PRO A 55 11.74 -4.31 4.42
C PRO A 55 12.01 -3.68 5.80
N ASP A 56 12.91 -2.68 5.89
CA ASP A 56 13.24 -2.01 7.16
C ASP A 56 12.26 -0.86 7.48
N ARG A 57 11.35 -0.54 6.57
CA ARG A 57 10.32 0.49 6.75
C ARG A 57 8.94 -0.14 6.88
N PRO A 58 8.04 0.42 7.72
CA PRO A 58 6.67 -0.07 7.81
C PRO A 58 5.99 -0.09 6.44
N ILE A 59 5.30 -1.19 6.11
CA ILE A 59 4.53 -1.33 4.88
C ILE A 59 3.05 -1.34 5.26
N VAL A 60 2.27 -0.45 4.65
CA VAL A 60 0.81 -0.42 4.78
C VAL A 60 0.23 -0.74 3.41
N VAL A 61 -0.51 -1.82 3.33
CA VAL A 61 -1.22 -2.22 2.11
C VAL A 61 -2.67 -1.79 2.25
N TYR A 62 -3.22 -1.16 1.23
CA TYR A 62 -4.65 -0.85 1.15
C TYR A 62 -5.20 -1.23 -0.22
N CYS A 63 -6.52 -1.44 -0.25
CA CYS A 63 -7.31 -1.68 -1.44
C CYS A 63 -8.64 -0.91 -1.28
N ALA A 64 -9.34 -0.66 -2.37
CA ALA A 64 -10.75 -0.31 -2.29
C ALA A 64 -11.57 -1.60 -2.08
N ASP A 65 -12.45 -1.61 -1.11
CA ASP A 65 -13.54 -2.59 -1.05
C ASP A 65 -14.76 -1.96 -1.71
N SER A 66 -15.32 -2.64 -2.71
CA SER A 66 -16.50 -2.16 -3.43
C SER A 66 -17.81 -2.51 -2.72
N GLY A 67 -17.79 -3.39 -1.72
CA GLY A 67 -18.99 -3.91 -1.05
C GLY A 67 -19.83 -4.84 -1.93
#